data_AF-U5LGK2-F1
#
_entry.id   AF-U5LGK2-F1
#
_cell.length_a   1.000
_cell.length_b   1.000
_cell.length_c   1.000
_cell.angle_alpha   90.00
_cell.angle_beta   90.00
_cell.angle_gamma   90.00
#
_symmetry.space_group_name_H-M   'P 1'
#
loop_
_entity.id
_entity.type
_entity.pdbx_description
1 polymer ?
#
loop_
_entity_poly.entity_id
_entity_poly.type
_entity_poly.pdbx_seq_one_letter_code
_entity_poly.pdbx_strand_id
1 'polypeptide(L)'
;MFKKMAQKLKNEKGLTLIELLAVIVILGIIAAIAIPSIGGLINKTKNDAKVAEAIQIVNASKTYIATNPTATSLAFADLDSYLDNVKDQEFTVKVDRNTTTGKFTYKIQNHEAAKIVKKNNEATEVTEVELQAFSGN
;
A
#
# COMPACT_ATOMS: atom_id res chain seq x y z
N MET A 1 42.05 -49.37 6.25
CA MET A 1 41.60 -47.98 6.56
C MET A 1 40.08 -47.78 6.53
N PHE A 2 39.28 -48.66 5.92
CA PHE A 2 37.80 -48.53 5.81
C PHE A 2 37.01 -48.59 7.13
N LYS A 3 37.57 -49.13 8.22
CA LYS A 3 36.87 -49.31 9.50
C LYS A 3 36.61 -47.99 10.27
N LYS A 4 37.45 -46.96 10.06
CA LYS A 4 37.29 -45.63 10.69
C LYS A 4 36.18 -44.79 10.05
N MET A 5 35.86 -45.01 8.77
CA MET A 5 34.80 -44.31 8.05
C MET A 5 33.40 -44.75 8.53
N ALA A 6 33.22 -46.06 8.76
CA ALA A 6 31.96 -46.64 9.23
C ALA A 6 31.58 -46.25 10.68
N GLN A 7 32.57 -45.90 11.52
CA GLN A 7 32.31 -45.42 12.89
C GLN A 7 31.78 -43.99 12.93
N LYS A 8 32.06 -43.15 11.92
CA LYS A 8 31.60 -41.76 11.87
C LYS A 8 30.09 -41.66 11.59
N LEU A 9 29.55 -42.59 10.79
CA LEU A 9 28.12 -42.68 10.44
C LEU A 9 27.22 -43.21 11.58
N LYS A 10 27.81 -43.85 12.60
CA LYS A 10 27.08 -44.34 13.78
C LYS A 10 27.07 -43.35 14.94
N ASN A 11 27.63 -42.15 14.75
CA ASN A 11 27.71 -41.11 15.77
C ASN A 11 26.68 -40.00 15.56
N GLU A 12 25.58 -40.31 14.87
CA GLU A 12 24.36 -39.51 14.83
C GLU A 12 23.72 -39.56 16.22
N LYS A 13 24.21 -38.74 17.14
CA LYS A 13 23.51 -38.43 18.39
C LYS A 13 22.19 -37.76 18.00
N GLY A 14 21.13 -38.56 17.87
CA GLY A 14 19.82 -38.08 17.50
C GLY A 14 19.33 -37.03 18.49
N LEU A 15 18.79 -35.94 17.95
CA LEU A 15 18.04 -34.95 18.72
C LEU A 15 16.92 -35.66 19.48
N THR A 16 16.77 -35.32 20.74
CA THR A 16 15.70 -35.87 21.57
C THR A 16 14.38 -35.17 21.25
N LEU A 17 13.25 -35.87 21.39
CA LEU A 17 11.93 -35.26 21.15
C LEU A 17 11.67 -34.05 22.07
N ILE A 18 12.26 -34.06 23.28
CA ILE A 18 12.11 -32.96 24.24
C ILE A 18 12.80 -31.68 23.76
N GLU A 19 13.95 -31.78 23.07
CA GLU A 19 14.65 -30.63 22.50
C GLU A 19 13.85 -30.01 21.37
N LEU A 20 13.29 -30.84 20.48
CA LEU A 20 12.37 -30.38 19.44
C LEU A 20 11.11 -29.73 20.03
N LEU A 21 10.57 -30.30 21.12
CA LEU A 21 9.39 -29.77 21.80
C LEU A 21 9.65 -28.39 22.43
N ALA A 22 10.79 -28.18 23.07
CA ALA A 22 11.15 -26.89 23.64
C ALA A 22 11.24 -25.79 22.55
N VAL A 23 11.79 -26.11 21.38
CA VAL A 23 11.93 -25.16 20.26
C VAL A 23 10.56 -24.75 19.71
N ILE A 24 9.65 -25.69 19.46
CA ILE A 24 8.32 -25.36 18.93
C ILE A 24 7.49 -24.53 19.92
N VAL A 25 7.67 -24.75 21.24
CA VAL A 25 7.01 -23.95 22.28
C VAL A 25 7.50 -22.50 22.23
N ILE A 26 8.81 -22.28 22.17
CA ILE A 26 9.38 -20.94 22.07
C ILE A 26 8.94 -20.25 20.76
N LEU A 27 9.00 -20.94 19.62
CA LEU A 27 8.52 -20.43 18.33
C LEU A 27 7.03 -20.12 18.37
N GLY A 28 6.22 -20.93 19.05
CA GLY A 28 4.79 -20.70 19.24
C GLY A 28 4.48 -19.42 20.03
N ILE A 29 5.22 -19.17 21.12
CA ILE A 29 5.06 -17.95 21.92
C ILE A 29 5.44 -16.71 21.10
N ILE A 30 6.56 -16.76 20.38
CA ILE A 30 6.99 -15.65 19.50
C ILE A 30 5.95 -15.41 18.40
N ALA A 31 5.49 -16.47 17.73
CA ALA A 31 4.51 -16.37 16.66
C ALA A 31 3.17 -15.79 17.14
N ALA A 32 2.72 -16.15 18.34
CA ALA A 32 1.47 -15.65 18.93
C ALA A 32 1.45 -14.12 19.08
N ILE A 33 2.58 -13.49 19.42
CA ILE A 33 2.69 -12.03 19.57
C ILE A 33 3.01 -11.37 18.22
N ALA A 34 3.87 -11.99 17.41
CA ALA A 34 4.36 -11.40 16.17
C ALA A 34 3.27 -11.32 15.08
N ILE A 35 2.43 -12.36 14.92
CA ILE A 35 1.45 -12.43 13.83
C ILE A 35 0.43 -11.28 13.89
N PRO A 36 -0.24 -10.98 15.02
CA PRO A 36 -1.18 -9.86 15.10
C PRO A 36 -0.54 -8.50 14.80
N SER A 37 0.68 -8.27 15.31
CA SER A 37 1.40 -7.01 15.13
C SER A 37 1.79 -6.77 13.66
N ILE A 38 2.31 -7.80 12.99
CA ILE A 38 2.71 -7.73 11.57
C ILE A 38 1.49 -7.55 10.67
N GLY A 39 0.37 -8.23 10.97
CA GLY A 39 -0.87 -8.10 10.18
C GLY A 39 -1.41 -6.66 10.14
N GLY A 40 -1.44 -5.98 11.30
CA GLY A 40 -1.85 -4.57 11.38
C GLY A 40 -0.91 -3.64 10.61
N LEU A 41 0.41 -3.87 10.70
CA LEU A 41 1.42 -3.10 9.99
C LEU A 41 1.28 -3.25 8.46
N ILE A 42 1.10 -4.48 7.97
CA ILE A 42 0.91 -4.75 6.53
C ILE A 42 -0.32 -4.00 6.00
N ASN A 43 -1.44 -4.04 6.73
CA ASN A 43 -2.65 -3.33 6.30
C ASN A 43 -2.44 -1.82 6.25
N LYS A 44 -1.73 -1.25 7.23
CA LYS A 44 -1.37 0.17 7.21
C LYS A 44 -0.47 0.49 6.02
N THR A 45 0.59 -0.27 5.76
CA THR A 45 1.48 -0.05 4.62
C THR A 45 0.74 -0.14 3.28
N LYS A 46 -0.21 -1.07 3.14
CA LYS A 46 -1.06 -1.16 1.96
C LYS A 46 -1.94 0.08 1.79
N ASN A 47 -2.57 0.53 2.87
CA ASN A 47 -3.41 1.72 2.86
C ASN A 47 -2.60 2.98 2.53
N ASP A 48 -1.42 3.14 3.13
CA ASP A 48 -0.51 4.25 2.88
C ASP A 48 -0.04 4.25 1.41
N ALA A 49 0.26 3.08 0.84
CA ALA A 49 0.61 2.93 -0.57
C ALA A 49 -0.54 3.36 -1.50
N LYS A 50 -1.79 3.00 -1.17
CA LYS A 50 -2.97 3.43 -1.94
C LYS A 50 -3.22 4.93 -1.84
N VAL A 51 -2.99 5.53 -0.68
CA VAL A 51 -3.09 7.00 -0.56
C VAL A 51 -1.97 7.69 -1.33
N ALA A 52 -0.75 7.15 -1.33
CA ALA A 52 0.36 7.67 -2.13
C ALA A 52 0.09 7.56 -3.64
N GLU A 53 -0.47 6.45 -4.11
CA GLU A 53 -0.92 6.25 -5.50
C GLU A 53 -1.93 7.35 -5.91
N ALA A 54 -2.92 7.62 -5.06
CA ALA A 54 -3.87 8.72 -5.27
C ALA A 54 -3.20 10.10 -5.30
N ILE A 55 -2.24 10.39 -4.42
CA ILE A 55 -1.50 11.66 -4.44
C ILE A 55 -0.71 11.82 -5.74
N GLN A 56 -0.10 10.74 -6.23
CA GLN A 56 0.60 10.74 -7.51
C GLN A 56 -0.34 11.04 -8.67
N ILE A 57 -1.55 10.46 -8.67
CA ILE A 57 -2.59 10.74 -9.66
C ILE A 57 -3.00 12.22 -9.62
N VAL A 58 -3.17 12.82 -8.43
CA VAL A 58 -3.45 14.26 -8.32
C VAL A 58 -2.31 15.10 -8.89
N ASN A 59 -1.05 14.73 -8.62
CA ASN A 59 0.11 15.46 -9.14
C ASN A 59 0.24 15.35 -10.67
N ALA A 60 -0.04 14.18 -11.23
CA ALA A 60 -0.16 14.00 -12.67
C ALA A 60 -1.27 14.90 -13.25
N SER A 61 -2.42 14.94 -12.58
CA SER A 61 -3.56 15.78 -12.97
C SER A 61 -3.21 17.27 -12.98
N LYS A 62 -2.49 17.75 -11.96
CA LYS A 62 -2.01 19.13 -11.90
C LYS A 62 -1.10 19.48 -13.08
N THR A 63 -0.19 18.56 -13.41
CA THR A 63 0.71 18.72 -14.56
C THR A 63 -0.08 18.79 -15.87
N TYR A 64 -1.08 17.92 -16.04
CA TYR A 64 -1.95 17.92 -17.21
C TYR A 64 -2.80 19.19 -17.33
N ILE A 65 -3.38 19.67 -16.23
CA ILE A 65 -4.19 20.90 -16.22
C ILE A 65 -3.37 22.16 -16.51
N ALA A 66 -2.06 22.14 -16.23
CA ALA A 66 -1.19 23.25 -16.60
C ALA A 66 -1.12 23.48 -18.12
N THR A 67 -1.26 22.43 -18.93
CA THR A 67 -1.33 22.53 -20.40
C THR A 67 -2.78 22.54 -20.92
N ASN A 68 -3.72 21.95 -20.17
CA ASN A 68 -5.14 21.83 -20.54
C ASN A 68 -6.08 22.44 -19.47
N PRO A 69 -6.11 23.78 -19.32
CA PRO A 69 -6.75 24.45 -18.19
C PRO A 69 -8.29 24.40 -18.17
N THR A 70 -8.91 23.86 -19.23
CA THR A 70 -10.36 23.72 -19.38
C THR A 70 -10.87 22.33 -19.05
N ALA A 71 -9.99 21.34 -18.84
CA ALA A 71 -10.42 19.99 -18.52
C ALA A 71 -11.01 19.93 -17.10
N THR A 72 -12.16 19.26 -16.98
CA THR A 72 -12.92 19.14 -15.71
C THR A 72 -12.98 17.70 -15.20
N SER A 73 -12.64 16.73 -16.05
CA SER A 73 -12.62 15.30 -15.74
C SER A 73 -11.45 14.66 -16.49
N LEU A 74 -10.62 13.89 -15.79
CA LEU A 74 -9.46 13.21 -16.33
C LEU A 74 -9.55 11.72 -15.98
N ALA A 75 -9.43 10.86 -16.98
CA ALA A 75 -9.35 9.41 -16.81
C ALA A 75 -7.88 8.94 -16.84
N PHE A 76 -7.65 7.65 -16.58
CA PHE A 76 -6.32 7.04 -16.68
C PHE A 76 -5.63 7.35 -18.01
N ALA A 77 -6.36 7.23 -19.13
CA ALA A 77 -5.81 7.46 -20.47
C ALA A 77 -5.27 8.88 -20.69
N ASP A 78 -5.83 9.89 -20.01
CA ASP A 78 -5.35 11.28 -20.10
C ASP A 78 -4.05 11.49 -19.30
N LEU A 79 -3.84 10.64 -18.29
CA LEU A 79 -2.76 10.78 -17.32
C LEU A 79 -1.64 9.74 -17.49
N ASP A 80 -1.82 8.71 -18.31
CA ASP A 80 -0.90 7.57 -18.48
C ASP A 80 0.56 8.01 -18.67
N SER A 81 0.82 9.03 -19.49
CA SER A 81 2.17 9.57 -19.73
C SER A 81 2.81 10.28 -18.52
N TYR A 82 2.02 10.61 -17.51
CA TYR A 82 2.42 11.33 -16.30
C TYR A 82 2.43 10.45 -15.05
N LEU A 83 1.94 9.21 -15.16
CA LEU A 83 1.89 8.25 -14.08
C LEU A 83 3.10 7.33 -14.16
N ASP A 84 3.59 6.91 -13.00
CA ASP A 84 4.69 5.96 -12.87
C ASP A 84 4.23 4.81 -11.98
N ASN A 85 4.18 3.60 -12.54
CA ASN A 85 3.83 2.37 -11.82
C ASN A 85 2.46 2.37 -11.11
N VAL A 86 1.50 3.20 -11.55
CA VAL A 86 0.11 3.18 -11.07
C VAL A 86 -0.62 2.01 -11.73
N LYS A 87 -1.17 1.10 -10.92
CA LYS A 87 -1.81 -0.13 -11.41
C LYS A 87 -3.32 0.03 -11.56
N ASP A 88 -3.90 0.94 -10.78
CA ASP A 88 -5.32 1.25 -10.89
C ASP A 88 -5.60 2.08 -12.15
N GLN A 89 -6.50 1.59 -13.01
CA GLN A 89 -6.90 2.24 -14.26
C GLN A 89 -8.36 2.73 -14.23
N GLU A 90 -9.11 2.42 -13.17
CA GLU A 90 -10.56 2.67 -13.09
C GLU A 90 -10.89 4.00 -12.40
N PHE A 91 -9.86 4.74 -11.94
CA PHE A 91 -10.05 6.02 -11.27
C PHE A 91 -10.46 7.14 -12.25
N THR A 92 -11.07 8.19 -11.70
CA THR A 92 -11.35 9.45 -12.42
C THR A 92 -11.01 10.64 -11.54
N VAL A 93 -10.36 11.65 -12.09
CA VAL A 93 -10.03 12.90 -11.37
C VAL A 93 -10.95 14.00 -11.85
N LYS A 94 -11.76 14.54 -10.94
CA LYS A 94 -12.53 15.77 -11.17
C LYS A 94 -11.72 16.99 -10.78
N VAL A 95 -11.73 17.97 -11.66
CA VAL A 95 -11.02 19.24 -11.50
C VAL A 95 -12.03 20.37 -11.48
N ASP A 96 -12.17 21.01 -10.32
CA ASP A 96 -13.01 22.19 -10.13
C ASP A 96 -12.13 23.44 -10.12
N ARG A 97 -12.36 24.38 -11.05
CA ARG A 97 -11.69 25.69 -11.07
C ARG A 97 -12.59 26.75 -10.45
N ASN A 98 -12.11 27.41 -9.39
CA ASN A 98 -12.79 28.59 -8.86
C ASN A 98 -12.55 29.78 -9.81
N THR A 99 -13.61 30.31 -10.41
CA THR A 99 -13.54 31.42 -11.38
C THR A 99 -13.15 32.75 -10.76
N THR A 100 -13.31 32.90 -9.44
CA THR A 100 -13.02 34.14 -8.70
C THR A 100 -11.58 34.19 -8.20
N THR A 101 -11.03 33.04 -7.76
CA THR A 101 -9.67 32.97 -7.19
C THR A 101 -8.64 32.33 -8.12
N GLY A 102 -9.09 31.71 -9.22
CA GLY A 102 -8.23 30.94 -10.12
C GLY A 102 -7.71 29.62 -9.52
N LYS A 103 -8.10 29.28 -8.29
CA LYS A 103 -7.63 28.09 -7.58
C LYS A 103 -8.28 26.82 -8.13
N PHE A 104 -7.47 25.81 -8.43
CA PHE A 104 -7.92 24.46 -8.80
C PHE A 104 -8.11 23.59 -7.56
N THR A 105 -9.16 22.76 -7.60
CA THR A 105 -9.46 21.74 -6.59
C THR A 105 -9.56 20.39 -7.29
N TYR A 106 -8.86 19.40 -6.76
CA TYR A 106 -8.78 18.05 -7.33
C TYR A 106 -9.52 17.05 -6.43
N LYS A 107 -10.35 16.22 -7.05
CA LYS A 107 -11.09 15.14 -6.40
C LYS A 107 -10.87 13.84 -7.15
N ILE A 108 -10.42 12.80 -6.48
CA ILE A 108 -10.33 11.46 -7.05
C ILE A 108 -11.63 10.72 -6.77
N GLN A 109 -12.17 10.06 -7.79
CA GLN A 109 -13.32 9.17 -7.74
C GLN A 109 -12.92 7.76 -8.18
N ASN A 110 -13.68 6.76 -7.71
CA ASN A 110 -13.49 5.34 -8.06
C ASN A 110 -12.11 4.76 -7.69
N HIS A 111 -11.44 5.31 -6.68
CA HIS A 111 -10.16 4.80 -6.18
C HIS A 111 -10.29 4.38 -4.71
N GLU A 112 -9.61 3.31 -4.30
CA GLU A 112 -9.68 2.76 -2.93
C GLU A 112 -9.30 3.77 -1.83
N ALA A 113 -8.43 4.73 -2.17
CA ALA A 113 -8.03 5.80 -1.26
C ALA A 113 -9.21 6.57 -0.65
N ALA A 114 -10.36 6.67 -1.34
CA ALA A 114 -11.54 7.31 -0.80
C ALA A 114 -12.09 6.61 0.44
N LYS A 115 -12.17 5.28 0.39
CA LYS A 115 -12.64 4.45 1.51
C LYS A 115 -11.66 4.50 2.69
N ILE A 116 -10.37 4.50 2.38
CA ILE A 116 -9.28 4.52 3.37
C ILE A 116 -9.26 5.85 4.13
N VAL A 117 -9.22 6.97 3.41
CA VAL A 117 -9.10 8.30 4.01
C VAL A 117 -10.35 8.68 4.80
N LYS A 118 -11.53 8.43 4.24
CA LYS A 118 -12.81 8.76 4.89
C LYS A 118 -13.26 7.73 5.94
N LYS A 119 -12.55 6.61 6.06
CA LYS A 119 -12.91 5.48 6.95
C LYS A 119 -14.37 5.04 6.75
N ASN A 120 -14.83 5.06 5.50
CA ASN A 120 -16.20 4.74 5.10
C ASN A 120 -16.18 3.88 3.83
N ASN A 121 -16.74 2.67 3.89
CA ASN A 121 -16.74 1.73 2.76
C ASN A 121 -17.58 2.20 1.57
N GLU A 122 -18.51 3.12 1.78
CA GLU A 122 -19.36 3.73 0.75
C GLU A 122 -18.74 5.00 0.15
N ALA A 123 -17.56 5.43 0.62
CA ALA A 123 -16.90 6.61 0.07
C ALA A 123 -16.43 6.35 -1.36
N THR A 124 -16.98 7.11 -2.30
CA THR A 124 -16.66 7.03 -3.73
C THR A 124 -15.69 8.12 -4.19
N GLU A 125 -15.43 9.13 -3.35
CA GLU A 125 -14.58 10.26 -3.69
C GLU A 125 -13.76 10.79 -2.51
N VAL A 126 -12.60 11.37 -2.83
CA VAL A 126 -11.71 12.03 -1.87
C VAL A 126 -11.02 13.24 -2.50
N THR A 127 -10.91 14.31 -1.73
CA THR A 127 -10.25 15.54 -2.15
C THR A 127 -8.73 15.46 -1.92
N GLU A 128 -7.96 16.26 -2.66
CA GLU A 128 -6.52 16.41 -2.42
C GLU A 128 -6.19 16.78 -0.97
N VAL A 129 -6.98 17.68 -0.36
CA VAL A 129 -6.76 18.15 1.02
C VAL A 129 -6.91 17.00 2.02
N GLU A 130 -7.92 16.14 1.81
CA GLU A 130 -8.13 14.96 2.65
C GLU A 130 -7.01 13.92 2.47
N LEU A 131 -6.50 13.73 1.25
CA LEU A 131 -5.36 12.85 0.97
C LEU A 131 -4.08 13.34 1.67
N GLN A 132 -3.79 14.64 1.60
CA GLN A 132 -2.63 15.26 2.24
C GLN A 132 -2.69 15.12 3.76
N ALA A 133 -3.86 15.46 4.35
CA ALA A 133 -4.08 15.34 5.79
C ALA A 133 -3.89 13.89 6.29
N PHE A 134 -4.28 12.88 5.51
CA PHE A 134 -4.05 11.47 5.85
C PHE A 134 -2.57 11.10 5.81
N SER A 135 -1.82 11.62 4.83
CA SER A 135 -0.38 11.38 4.70
C SER A 135 0.48 12.12 5.74
N GLY A 136 -0.12 13.01 6.54
CA GLY A 136 0.58 13.82 7.54
C GLY A 136 1.21 15.10 6.99
N ASN A 137 0.78 15.56 5.81
CA ASN A 137 1.18 16.81 5.17
C ASN A 137 0.08 17.86 5.21
#